data_AF-A0A7G2K1E4-F1
#
_entry.id   AF-A0A7G2K1E4-F1
#
_cell.length_a   1.000
_cell.length_b   1.000
_cell.length_c   1.000
_cell.angle_alpha   90.00
_cell.angle_beta   90.00
_cell.angle_gamma   90.00
#
_symmetry.space_group_name_H-M   'P 1'
#
loop_
_entity.id
_entity.type
_entity.pdbx_description
1 polymer ?
#
loop_
_entity_poly.entity_id
_entity_poly.type
_entity_poly.pdbx_seq_one_letter_code
_entity_poly.pdbx_strand_id
1 'polypeptide(L)'
;ICVEELAQLGVRTFLRIGTTGAIQPHINVGDVLITTASVRLDGASRHFAPLEYPAVANFECTTALYNAAKAKGIEPYVGVTASSDTFYPGQERYDTYSGKVYRDYQGLLKQWQDLNVMNYEMESSTLFTMCSALGLRAGMVAGVIVNRTQQEI
;
A
#
# COMPACT_ATOMS: atom_id res chain seq x y z
N ILE A 1 5.37 -17.52 -2.37
CA ILE A 1 5.82 -17.98 -3.71
C ILE A 1 6.82 -16.96 -4.26
N CYS A 2 6.39 -15.81 -4.83
CA CYS A 2 7.31 -14.89 -5.54
C CYS A 2 8.53 -14.37 -4.73
N VAL A 3 8.34 -13.65 -3.61
CA VAL A 3 9.47 -13.03 -2.88
C VAL A 3 10.44 -14.09 -2.34
N GLU A 4 9.90 -15.17 -1.77
CA GLU A 4 10.68 -16.27 -1.20
C GLU A 4 11.58 -16.93 -2.26
N GLU A 5 10.99 -17.34 -3.39
CA GLU A 5 11.74 -18.02 -4.47
C GLU A 5 12.78 -17.09 -5.11
N LEU A 6 12.43 -15.83 -5.34
CA LEU A 6 13.39 -14.84 -5.84
C LEU A 6 14.54 -14.61 -4.85
N ALA A 7 14.26 -14.60 -3.55
CA ALA A 7 15.30 -14.50 -2.53
C ALA A 7 16.22 -15.73 -2.53
N GLN A 8 15.68 -16.95 -2.69
CA GLN A 8 16.48 -18.17 -2.86
C GLN A 8 17.37 -18.10 -4.10
N LEU A 9 16.89 -17.48 -5.18
CA LEU A 9 17.64 -17.26 -6.42
C LEU A 9 18.61 -16.06 -6.38
N GLY A 10 18.78 -15.41 -5.22
CA GLY A 10 19.78 -14.36 -5.02
C GLY A 10 19.27 -12.92 -5.11
N VAL A 11 17.98 -12.68 -5.34
CA VAL A 11 17.41 -11.33 -5.31
C VAL A 11 17.42 -10.79 -3.87
N ARG A 12 17.84 -9.54 -3.69
CA ARG A 12 17.92 -8.88 -2.37
C ARG A 12 17.14 -7.56 -2.28
N THR A 13 16.61 -7.09 -3.40
CA THR A 13 15.92 -5.79 -3.49
C THR A 13 14.68 -5.94 -4.36
N PHE A 14 13.54 -5.52 -3.84
CA PHE A 14 12.24 -5.64 -4.47
C PHE A 14 11.62 -4.24 -4.63
N LEU A 15 11.35 -3.83 -5.87
CA LEU A 15 10.65 -2.59 -6.15
C LEU A 15 9.27 -2.93 -6.70
N ARG A 16 8.23 -2.70 -5.91
CA ARG A 16 6.84 -2.89 -6.32
C ARG A 16 6.38 -1.65 -7.09
N ILE A 17 5.79 -1.89 -8.25
CA ILE A 17 5.07 -0.89 -9.03
C ILE A 17 3.61 -1.34 -9.17
N GLY A 18 2.69 -0.39 -9.10
CA GLY A 18 1.27 -0.67 -9.30
C GLY A 18 0.46 0.58 -9.64
N THR A 19 -0.84 0.40 -9.73
CA THR A 19 -1.83 1.49 -9.76
C THR A 19 -2.72 1.39 -8.53
N THR A 20 -3.36 2.49 -8.15
CA THR A 20 -4.13 2.54 -6.91
C THR A 20 -5.27 3.55 -6.95
N GLY A 21 -6.23 3.36 -6.05
CA GLY A 21 -7.26 4.34 -5.73
C GLY A 21 -6.84 5.18 -4.51
N ALA A 22 -6.74 6.50 -4.69
CA ALA A 22 -6.50 7.43 -3.59
C ALA A 22 -7.77 7.59 -2.74
N ILE A 23 -7.57 7.90 -1.45
CA ILE A 23 -8.66 8.17 -0.50
C ILE A 23 -8.59 9.58 0.11
N GLN A 24 -7.59 10.38 -0.28
CA GLN A 24 -7.44 11.76 0.18
C GLN A 24 -7.95 12.75 -0.87
N PRO A 25 -8.67 13.82 -0.48
CA PRO A 25 -9.29 14.74 -1.44
C PRO A 25 -8.30 15.58 -2.23
N HIS A 26 -7.08 15.77 -1.72
CA HIS A 26 -6.03 16.56 -2.38
C HIS A 26 -5.17 15.76 -3.36
N ILE A 27 -5.30 14.43 -3.40
CA ILE A 27 -4.55 13.55 -4.31
C ILE A 27 -5.38 13.34 -5.58
N ASN A 28 -4.82 13.60 -6.76
CA ASN A 28 -5.53 13.54 -8.03
C ASN A 28 -5.16 12.31 -8.86
N VAL A 29 -6.02 11.98 -9.82
CA VAL A 29 -5.69 11.00 -10.86
C VAL A 29 -4.48 11.48 -11.65
N GLY A 30 -3.52 10.58 -11.88
CA GLY A 30 -2.22 10.90 -12.48
C GLY A 30 -1.11 11.19 -11.47
N ASP A 31 -1.44 11.46 -10.21
CA ASP A 31 -0.42 11.65 -9.17
C ASP A 31 0.32 10.33 -8.87
N VAL A 32 1.52 10.47 -8.31
CA VAL A 32 2.40 9.35 -7.94
C VAL A 32 2.49 9.26 -6.43
N LEU A 33 2.27 8.07 -5.89
CA LEU A 33 2.38 7.75 -4.47
C LEU A 33 3.61 6.88 -4.22
N ILE A 34 4.37 7.20 -3.17
CA ILE A 34 5.47 6.39 -2.66
C ILE A 34 5.16 6.01 -1.22
N THR A 35 5.11 4.71 -0.94
CA THR A 35 4.69 4.22 0.38
C THR A 35 5.89 4.12 1.32
N THR A 36 5.77 4.73 2.50
CA THR A 36 6.77 4.65 3.58
C THR A 36 6.50 3.48 4.52
N ALA A 37 5.21 3.21 4.80
CA ALA A 37 4.76 2.09 5.62
C ALA A 37 3.31 1.74 5.29
N SER A 38 2.88 0.56 5.72
CA SER A 38 1.54 0.04 5.43
C SER A 38 0.74 -0.28 6.69
N VAL A 39 -0.53 0.10 6.70
CA VAL A 39 -1.51 -0.47 7.65
C VAL A 39 -1.74 -1.93 7.25
N ARG A 40 -1.56 -2.84 8.20
CA ARG A 40 -1.59 -4.31 8.00
C ARG A 40 -3.01 -4.86 8.12
N LEU A 41 -3.79 -4.73 7.05
CA LEU A 41 -5.11 -5.35 6.91
C LEU A 41 -5.02 -6.67 6.11
N ASP A 42 -3.86 -7.34 6.20
CA ASP A 42 -3.56 -8.62 5.57
C ASP A 42 -3.37 -9.74 6.61
N GLY A 43 -3.48 -10.98 6.15
CA GLY A 43 -3.16 -12.18 6.94
C GLY A 43 -1.70 -12.59 6.84
N ALA A 44 -1.11 -12.53 5.65
CA ALA A 44 0.17 -13.17 5.36
C ALA A 44 1.36 -12.53 6.11
N SER A 45 1.35 -11.21 6.35
CA SER A 45 2.39 -10.53 7.11
C SER A 45 2.58 -11.12 8.51
N ARG A 46 1.50 -11.62 9.13
CA ARG A 46 1.52 -12.22 10.48
C ARG A 46 2.29 -13.53 10.54
N HIS A 47 2.53 -14.18 9.40
CA HIS A 47 3.33 -15.40 9.33
C HIS A 47 4.84 -15.10 9.38
N PHE A 48 5.24 -13.83 9.17
CA PHE A 48 6.64 -13.40 9.21
C PHE A 48 6.97 -12.61 10.48
N ALA A 49 6.03 -11.82 11.00
CA ALA A 49 6.22 -11.04 12.22
C ALA A 49 4.90 -10.77 12.96
N PRO A 50 4.91 -10.64 14.31
CA PRO A 50 3.72 -10.30 15.09
C PRO A 50 3.14 -8.94 14.68
N LEU A 51 1.87 -8.66 15.00
CA LEU A 51 1.13 -7.49 14.48
C LEU A 51 1.80 -6.15 14.80
N GLU A 52 2.46 -6.07 15.96
CA GLU A 52 3.17 -4.89 16.46
C GLU A 52 4.43 -4.57 15.64
N TYR A 53 4.96 -5.54 14.88
CA TYR A 53 6.08 -5.30 13.97
C TYR A 53 5.65 -4.39 12.81
N PRO A 54 6.38 -3.32 12.50
CA PRO A 54 5.95 -2.35 11.51
C PRO A 54 6.16 -2.86 10.07
N ALA A 55 5.14 -2.73 9.22
CA ALA A 55 5.27 -2.96 7.77
C ALA A 55 5.90 -1.73 7.10
N VAL A 56 7.21 -1.52 7.29
CA VAL A 56 7.95 -0.34 6.80
C VAL A 56 8.78 -0.65 5.56
N ALA A 57 8.80 0.29 4.62
CA ALA A 57 9.67 0.22 3.46
C ALA A 57 11.14 0.43 3.83
N ASN A 58 12.05 -0.07 3.01
CA ASN A 58 13.48 0.17 3.14
C ASN A 58 13.81 1.61 2.72
N PHE A 59 14.56 2.32 3.58
CA PHE A 59 14.93 3.72 3.37
C PHE A 59 15.58 3.98 2.01
N GLU A 60 16.59 3.20 1.61
CA GLU A 60 17.30 3.41 0.34
C GLU A 60 16.38 3.22 -0.86
N CYS A 61 15.48 2.23 -0.81
CA CYS A 61 14.49 2.00 -1.87
C CYS A 61 13.51 3.18 -1.97
N THR A 62 12.97 3.65 -0.84
CA THR A 62 12.07 4.80 -0.78
C THR A 62 12.75 6.07 -1.31
N THR A 63 14.00 6.34 -0.89
CA THR A 63 14.78 7.49 -1.37
C THR A 63 15.06 7.39 -2.88
N ALA A 64 15.40 6.22 -3.39
CA ALA A 64 15.63 6.02 -4.82
C ALA A 64 14.37 6.29 -5.64
N LEU A 65 13.21 5.82 -5.19
CA LEU A 65 11.91 6.09 -5.82
C LEU A 65 11.57 7.58 -5.79
N TYR A 66 11.77 8.25 -4.65
CA TYR A 66 11.53 9.68 -4.50
C TYR A 66 12.39 10.50 -5.47
N ASN A 67 13.70 10.23 -5.48
CA ASN A 67 14.64 10.94 -6.36
C ASN A 67 14.33 10.67 -7.84
N ALA A 68 13.93 9.45 -8.20
CA ALA A 68 13.53 9.12 -9.57
C ALA A 68 12.29 9.88 -10.02
N ALA A 69 11.30 10.08 -9.13
CA ALA A 69 10.13 10.91 -9.43
C ALA A 69 10.52 12.39 -9.61
N LYS A 70 11.31 12.94 -8.68
CA LYS A 70 11.79 14.33 -8.76
C LYS A 70 12.61 14.62 -10.01
N ALA A 71 13.48 13.69 -10.42
CA ALA A 71 14.27 13.80 -11.64
C ALA A 71 13.41 13.85 -12.92
N LYS A 72 12.18 13.33 -12.87
CA LYS A 72 11.20 13.39 -13.96
C LYS A 72 10.26 14.59 -13.86
N GLY A 73 10.49 15.52 -12.92
CA GLY A 73 9.62 16.67 -12.69
C GLY A 73 8.28 16.31 -12.04
N ILE A 74 8.17 15.12 -11.45
CA ILE A 74 6.98 14.67 -10.74
C ILE A 74 7.16 15.00 -9.24
N GLU A 75 6.16 15.61 -8.63
CA GLU A 75 6.08 15.75 -7.17
C GLU A 75 5.27 14.57 -6.61
N PRO A 76 5.91 13.55 -6.01
CA PRO A 76 5.18 12.43 -5.46
C PRO A 76 4.62 12.75 -4.07
N TYR A 77 3.48 12.16 -3.72
CA TYR A 77 3.05 12.06 -2.32
C TYR A 77 3.78 10.90 -1.65
N VAL A 78 4.29 11.12 -0.45
CA VAL A 78 5.07 10.15 0.31
C VAL A 78 4.39 9.92 1.66
N GLY A 79 3.98 8.68 1.95
CA GLY A 79 3.17 8.45 3.15
C GLY A 79 2.69 7.01 3.36
N VAL A 80 1.67 6.87 4.19
CA VAL A 80 1.12 5.57 4.60
C VAL A 80 0.06 5.06 3.62
N THR A 81 0.06 3.76 3.39
CA THR A 81 -0.91 3.05 2.54
C THR A 81 -1.67 2.00 3.35
N ALA A 82 -2.98 1.83 3.12
CA ALA A 82 -3.72 0.71 3.72
C ALA A 82 -3.66 -0.52 2.79
N SER A 83 -3.20 -1.65 3.32
CA SER A 83 -2.98 -2.87 2.54
C SER A 83 -3.98 -3.95 2.97
N SER A 84 -4.99 -4.21 2.13
CA SER A 84 -6.14 -5.06 2.45
C SER A 84 -6.12 -6.37 1.67
N ASP A 85 -6.38 -7.50 2.32
CA ASP A 85 -6.53 -8.81 1.67
C ASP A 85 -7.74 -8.89 0.71
N THR A 86 -8.66 -7.92 0.77
CA THR A 86 -9.85 -7.90 -0.09
C THR A 86 -10.02 -6.58 -0.81
N PHE A 87 -10.49 -6.65 -2.06
CA PHE A 87 -10.82 -5.46 -2.85
C PHE A 87 -12.13 -4.79 -2.41
N TYR A 88 -13.08 -5.57 -1.90
CA TYR A 88 -14.43 -5.09 -1.59
C TYR A 88 -14.62 -4.76 -0.10
N PRO A 89 -15.00 -5.70 0.79
CA PRO A 89 -15.41 -5.35 2.15
C PRO A 89 -14.27 -4.72 2.98
N GLY A 90 -13.01 -5.14 2.78
CA GLY A 90 -11.85 -4.57 3.47
C GLY A 90 -11.43 -3.18 2.99
N GLN A 91 -11.93 -2.74 1.84
CA GLN A 91 -11.80 -1.34 1.35
C GLN A 91 -13.12 -0.57 1.43
N GLU A 92 -14.07 -1.10 2.23
CA GLU A 92 -15.37 -0.51 2.52
C GLU A 92 -16.17 -0.16 1.26
N ARG A 93 -16.21 -1.08 0.29
CA ARG A 93 -17.07 -0.99 -0.91
C ARG A 93 -18.42 -1.65 -0.68
N TYR A 94 -19.51 -0.94 -0.99
CA TYR A 94 -20.89 -1.41 -0.82
C TYR A 94 -21.57 -1.79 -2.13
N ASP A 95 -20.98 -1.43 -3.28
CA ASP A 95 -21.38 -1.80 -4.63
C ASP A 95 -20.99 -3.26 -4.97
N THR A 96 -21.47 -4.20 -4.16
CA THR A 96 -21.15 -5.63 -4.25
C THR A 96 -22.42 -6.47 -4.41
N TYR A 97 -22.27 -7.74 -4.76
CA TYR A 97 -23.39 -8.70 -4.85
C TYR A 97 -24.29 -8.69 -3.59
N SER A 98 -23.70 -8.61 -2.40
CA SER A 98 -24.46 -8.69 -1.14
C SER A 98 -24.86 -7.33 -0.57
N GLY A 99 -24.19 -6.25 -1.00
CA GLY A 99 -24.32 -4.92 -0.39
C GLY A 99 -23.80 -4.82 1.05
N LYS A 100 -23.06 -5.83 1.54
CA LYS A 100 -22.67 -5.94 2.97
C LYS A 100 -21.18 -5.69 3.18
N VAL A 101 -20.89 -4.94 4.24
CA VAL A 101 -19.57 -4.83 4.87
C VAL A 101 -19.71 -5.32 6.31
N TYR A 102 -18.80 -6.16 6.78
CA TYR A 102 -18.83 -6.67 8.15
C TYR A 102 -18.47 -5.59 9.17
N ARG A 103 -19.00 -5.72 10.39
CA ARG A 103 -18.88 -4.72 11.47
C ARG A 103 -17.46 -4.18 11.66
N ASP A 104 -16.45 -5.04 11.62
CA ASP A 104 -15.06 -4.65 11.88
C ASP A 104 -14.46 -3.75 10.79
N TYR A 105 -15.09 -3.68 9.61
CA TYR A 105 -14.63 -2.87 8.47
C TYR A 105 -15.50 -1.61 8.24
N GLN A 106 -16.63 -1.47 8.94
CA GLN A 106 -17.51 -0.31 8.79
C GLN A 106 -16.88 0.93 9.44
N GLY A 107 -16.79 2.03 8.68
CA GLY A 107 -16.18 3.29 9.10
C GLY A 107 -14.66 3.36 8.96
N LEU A 108 -14.01 2.27 8.54
CA LEU A 108 -12.54 2.23 8.42
C LEU A 108 -12.02 3.17 7.32
N LEU A 109 -12.73 3.32 6.20
CA LEU A 109 -12.31 4.28 5.16
C LEU A 109 -12.16 5.68 5.75
N LYS A 110 -13.17 6.14 6.49
CA LYS A 110 -13.14 7.46 7.13
C LYS A 110 -12.04 7.55 8.19
N GLN A 111 -11.88 6.51 9.01
CA GLN A 111 -10.80 6.46 9.99
C GLN A 111 -9.40 6.56 9.34
N TRP A 112 -9.15 5.84 8.24
CA TRP A 112 -7.86 5.93 7.54
C TRP A 112 -7.66 7.28 6.87
N GLN A 113 -8.74 7.90 6.35
CA GLN A 113 -8.68 9.26 5.84
C GLN A 113 -8.25 10.25 6.94
N ASP A 114 -8.85 10.16 8.12
CA ASP A 114 -8.53 11.02 9.28
C ASP A 114 -7.11 10.78 9.81
N LEU A 115 -6.57 9.57 9.61
CA LEU A 115 -5.18 9.21 9.91
C LEU A 115 -4.20 9.53 8.77
N ASN A 116 -4.64 10.25 7.73
CA ASN A 116 -3.82 10.67 6.58
C ASN A 116 -3.24 9.52 5.76
N VAL A 117 -3.89 8.34 5.76
CA VAL A 117 -3.55 7.26 4.83
C VAL A 117 -3.91 7.70 3.42
N MET A 118 -2.99 7.52 2.48
CA MET A 118 -3.12 8.08 1.12
C MET A 118 -4.08 7.27 0.24
N ASN A 119 -4.02 5.94 0.34
CA ASN A 119 -4.62 5.02 -0.63
C ASN A 119 -4.83 3.61 -0.06
N TYR A 120 -5.56 2.78 -0.81
CA TYR A 120 -5.66 1.33 -0.60
C TYR A 120 -4.92 0.53 -1.69
N GLU A 121 -4.31 -0.58 -1.31
CA GLU A 121 -3.81 -1.64 -2.19
C GLU A 121 -3.84 -2.99 -1.45
N MET A 122 -3.19 -4.05 -1.96
CA MET A 122 -3.41 -5.43 -1.48
C MET A 122 -2.14 -6.26 -1.23
N GLU A 123 -0.92 -5.72 -1.36
CA GLU A 123 0.31 -6.52 -1.23
C GLU A 123 1.42 -5.89 -0.38
N SER A 124 1.40 -4.58 -0.15
CA SER A 124 2.51 -3.85 0.47
C SER A 124 2.78 -4.26 1.93
N SER A 125 1.74 -4.55 2.71
CA SER A 125 1.89 -5.00 4.10
C SER A 125 2.65 -6.33 4.18
N THR A 126 2.28 -7.32 3.36
CA THR A 126 3.00 -8.59 3.26
C THR A 126 4.43 -8.36 2.77
N LEU A 127 4.62 -7.61 1.68
CA LEU A 127 5.93 -7.37 1.08
C LEU A 127 6.89 -6.69 2.06
N PHE A 128 6.47 -5.59 2.69
CA PHE A 128 7.32 -4.84 3.60
C PHE A 128 7.62 -5.60 4.88
N THR A 129 6.62 -6.27 5.48
CA THR A 129 6.83 -7.08 6.68
C THR A 129 7.79 -8.24 6.40
N MET A 130 7.54 -9.00 5.35
CA MET A 130 8.38 -10.14 4.96
C MET A 130 9.81 -9.69 4.64
N CYS A 131 9.99 -8.69 3.78
CA CYS A 131 11.33 -8.25 3.39
C CYS A 131 12.10 -7.69 4.58
N SER A 132 11.48 -6.82 5.39
CA SER A 132 12.13 -6.25 6.57
C SER A 132 12.54 -7.35 7.59
N ALA A 133 11.65 -8.30 7.87
CA ALA A 133 11.94 -9.39 8.81
C ALA A 133 13.05 -10.34 8.33
N LEU A 134 13.21 -10.49 7.01
CA LEU A 134 14.20 -11.39 6.40
C LEU A 134 15.51 -10.70 5.98
N GLY A 135 15.69 -9.42 6.29
CA GLY A 135 16.89 -8.66 5.91
C GLY A 135 16.98 -8.35 4.40
N LEU A 136 15.84 -8.32 3.71
CA LEU A 136 15.71 -7.94 2.30
C LEU A 136 15.24 -6.48 2.20
N ARG A 137 15.53 -5.82 1.07
CA ARG A 137 15.09 -4.44 0.83
C ARG A 137 13.83 -4.41 -0.03
N ALA A 138 12.86 -3.58 0.35
CA ALA A 138 11.66 -3.37 -0.45
C ALA A 138 11.23 -1.90 -0.48
N GLY A 139 10.70 -1.45 -1.61
CA GLY A 139 10.03 -0.16 -1.77
C GLY A 139 8.84 -0.28 -2.71
N MET A 140 7.91 0.67 -2.65
CA MET A 140 6.72 0.68 -3.50
C MET A 140 6.43 2.07 -4.06
N VAL A 141 6.05 2.11 -5.34
CA VAL A 141 5.49 3.27 -6.02
C VAL A 141 4.18 2.88 -6.72
N ALA A 142 3.20 3.78 -6.71
CA ALA A 142 1.93 3.57 -7.39
C ALA A 142 1.45 4.83 -8.13
N GLY A 143 0.86 4.64 -9.30
CA GLY A 143 0.13 5.71 -10.01
C GLY A 143 -1.35 5.73 -9.61
N VAL A 144 -1.88 6.92 -9.33
CA VAL A 144 -3.29 7.09 -8.99
C VAL A 144 -4.15 7.04 -10.24
N ILE A 145 -5.07 6.09 -10.32
CA ILE A 145 -6.00 5.93 -11.46
C ILE A 145 -7.44 6.32 -11.12
N VAL A 146 -7.77 6.43 -9.84
CA VAL A 146 -9.08 6.84 -9.34
C VAL A 146 -8.93 7.50 -7.97
N ASN A 147 -9.83 8.41 -7.61
CA ASN A 147 -9.93 8.96 -6.26
C ASN A 147 -11.33 8.72 -5.69
N ARG A 148 -11.39 8.00 -4.56
CA ARG A 148 -12.62 7.60 -3.85
C ARG A 148 -13.37 8.78 -3.19
N THR A 149 -12.77 9.96 -3.11
CA THR A 149 -13.46 11.17 -2.60
C THR A 149 -14.14 11.96 -3.72
N GLN A 150 -13.90 11.59 -4.97
CA GLN A 150 -14.50 12.19 -6.16
C GLN A 150 -15.52 11.19 -6.72
N GLN A 151 -16.46 11.66 -7.54
CA GLN A 151 -17.43 10.76 -8.16
C GLN A 151 -16.67 9.74 -9.03
N GLU A 152 -16.73 8.46 -8.65
CA GLU A 152 -16.30 7.37 -9.53
C GLU A 152 -17.29 7.31 -10.70
N ILE A 153 -16.79 7.49 -11.93
CA ILE A 153 -17.57 7.34 -13.17
C ILE A 153 -17.65 5.86 -13.53
#